data_AF-A0AAV3JTT2-F1
#
_entry.id   AF-A0AAV3JTT2-F1
#
_cell.length_a   1.000
_cell.length_b   1.000
_cell.length_c   1.000
_cell.angle_alpha   90.00
_cell.angle_beta   90.00
_cell.angle_gamma   90.00
#
_symmetry.space_group_name_H-M   'P 1'
#
loop_
_entity.id
_entity.type
_entity.pdbx_description
1 polymer ?
#
loop_
_entity_poly.entity_id
_entity_poly.type
_entity_poly.pdbx_seq_one_letter_code
_entity_poly.pdbx_strand_id
1 'polypeptide(L)'
;MYLALLERKHDLRTLTRKGKKESGMLGNFSVFESTHDQGISDEEMIKHYEKEKALFSCFSLENSGEPTDTPNLDKPIIARDYDLEWSDTSCTVPKEYQNKKCNNLRHEVLQLVDPNNKDFKNRKILIHVGNSAHDTLGCILLGMQHDEEMIYKSNEAVKKFFDLVKDKGVNNFLFKVIDKA
;
A
#
# COMPACT_ATOMS: atom_id res chain seq x y z
N MET A 1 1.72 -17.20 -8.93
CA MET A 1 2.13 -15.83 -8.52
C MET A 1 0.86 -15.04 -8.23
N TYR A 2 0.91 -14.06 -7.35
CA TYR A 2 -0.20 -13.20 -6.96
C TYR A 2 0.10 -11.76 -7.38
N LEU A 3 -0.91 -11.05 -7.86
CA LEU A 3 -0.82 -9.62 -8.17
C LEU A 3 -1.50 -8.85 -7.04
N ALA A 4 -0.76 -7.98 -6.35
CA ALA A 4 -1.31 -6.96 -5.47
C ALA A 4 -1.37 -5.64 -6.26
N LEU A 5 -2.57 -5.27 -6.72
CA LEU A 5 -2.80 -4.11 -7.57
C LEU A 5 -3.32 -2.94 -6.74
N LEU A 6 -2.57 -1.84 -6.74
CA LEU A 6 -2.98 -0.53 -6.25
C LEU A 6 -3.26 0.39 -7.45
N GLU A 7 -4.53 0.73 -7.64
CA GLU A 7 -4.98 1.64 -8.69
C GLU A 7 -5.38 2.98 -8.06
N ARG A 8 -4.63 4.04 -8.35
CA ARG A 8 -4.92 5.39 -7.83
C ARG A 8 -6.15 5.97 -8.51
N LYS A 9 -6.99 6.66 -7.73
CA LYS A 9 -8.25 7.24 -8.20
C LYS A 9 -8.19 8.76 -8.21
N HIS A 10 -8.38 9.38 -7.06
CA HIS A 10 -8.44 10.83 -6.95
C HIS A 10 -8.00 11.30 -5.56
N ASP A 11 -7.73 12.59 -5.46
CA ASP A 11 -7.34 13.24 -4.22
C ASP A 11 -8.61 13.53 -3.40
N LEU A 12 -8.61 13.10 -2.14
CA LEU A 12 -9.64 13.38 -1.16
C LEU A 12 -9.62 14.86 -0.75
N ARG A 13 -10.66 15.28 -0.03
CA ARG A 13 -10.75 16.62 0.53
C ARG A 13 -9.54 16.93 1.41
N THR A 14 -9.03 18.16 1.28
CA THR A 14 -7.95 18.65 2.15
C THR A 14 -8.44 18.80 3.58
N LEU A 15 -7.72 18.17 4.52
CA LEU A 15 -7.93 18.30 5.95
C LEU A 15 -6.84 19.18 6.56
N THR A 16 -7.19 19.87 7.66
CA THR A 16 -6.22 20.64 8.45
C THR A 16 -6.09 20.02 9.83
N ARG A 17 -4.89 19.53 10.17
CA ARG A 17 -4.59 18.99 11.50
C ARG A 17 -3.32 19.64 12.01
N LYS A 18 -3.37 20.17 13.25
CA LYS A 18 -2.24 20.88 13.88
C LYS A 18 -1.62 21.96 12.97
N GLY A 19 -2.45 22.67 12.19
CA GLY A 19 -2.01 23.73 11.27
C GLY A 19 -1.41 23.25 9.95
N LYS A 20 -1.23 21.93 9.74
CA LYS A 20 -0.78 21.36 8.46
C LYS A 20 -1.99 21.00 7.60
N LYS A 21 -2.00 21.45 6.35
CA LYS A 21 -3.01 21.09 5.35
C LYS A 21 -2.51 19.92 4.51
N GLU A 22 -3.24 18.82 4.51
CA GLU A 22 -2.91 17.63 3.72
C GLU A 22 -4.16 17.03 3.09
N SER A 23 -3.99 16.40 1.93
CA SER A 23 -5.02 15.63 1.24
C SER A 23 -4.45 14.23 1.02
N GLY A 24 -5.30 13.21 1.06
CA GLY A 24 -4.90 11.85 0.76
C GLY A 24 -5.29 11.49 -0.66
N MET A 25 -4.47 10.71 -1.35
CA MET A 25 -4.81 10.14 -2.64
C MET A 25 -5.45 8.77 -2.43
N LEU A 26 -6.74 8.68 -2.71
CA LEU A 26 -7.51 7.45 -2.61
C LEU A 26 -7.15 6.51 -3.76
N GLY A 27 -7.03 5.22 -3.46
CA GLY A 27 -6.91 4.17 -4.45
C GLY A 27 -7.76 2.95 -4.13
N ASN A 28 -7.94 2.10 -5.12
CA ASN A 28 -8.44 0.74 -4.93
C ASN A 28 -7.25 -0.20 -4.76
N PHE A 29 -7.33 -1.10 -3.78
CA PHE A 29 -6.32 -2.13 -3.56
C PHE A 29 -6.96 -3.51 -3.66
N SER A 30 -6.50 -4.33 -4.61
CA SER A 30 -7.01 -5.69 -4.80
C SER A 30 -5.89 -6.68 -5.04
N VAL A 31 -6.11 -7.93 -4.60
CA VAL A 31 -5.19 -9.04 -4.79
C VAL A 31 -5.84 -10.10 -5.65
N PHE A 32 -5.14 -10.55 -6.69
CA PHE A 32 -5.60 -11.56 -7.63
C PHE A 32 -4.58 -12.69 -7.75
N GLU A 33 -5.04 -13.86 -8.19
CA GLU A 33 -4.11 -14.81 -8.81
C GLU A 33 -3.61 -14.20 -10.13
N SER A 34 -2.29 -14.25 -10.36
CA SER A 34 -1.71 -13.73 -11.59
C SER A 34 -1.99 -14.71 -12.73
N THR A 35 -2.86 -14.31 -13.66
CA THR A 35 -3.28 -15.11 -14.82
C THR A 35 -3.08 -14.38 -16.15
N HIS A 36 -2.41 -13.23 -16.12
CA HIS A 36 -2.13 -12.41 -17.29
C HIS A 36 -0.68 -12.59 -17.75
N ASP A 37 -0.42 -12.28 -19.01
CA ASP A 37 0.94 -12.18 -19.53
C ASP A 37 1.61 -10.92 -19.00
N GLN A 38 2.82 -11.05 -18.44
CA GLN A 38 3.56 -9.97 -17.77
C GLN A 38 3.92 -8.76 -18.67
N GLY A 39 3.57 -8.79 -19.97
CA GLY A 39 3.87 -7.74 -20.94
C GLY A 39 2.67 -6.88 -21.38
N ILE A 40 1.49 -7.06 -20.80
CA ILE A 40 0.31 -6.26 -21.14
C ILE A 40 0.40 -4.84 -20.55
N SER A 41 -0.29 -3.87 -21.18
CA SER A 41 -0.33 -2.50 -20.67
C SER A 41 -1.11 -2.39 -19.35
N ASP A 42 -0.93 -1.28 -18.63
CA ASP A 42 -1.67 -0.98 -17.41
C ASP A 42 -3.19 -0.96 -17.65
N GLU A 43 -3.65 -0.40 -18.78
CA GLU A 43 -5.07 -0.38 -19.16
C GLU A 43 -5.60 -1.78 -19.48
N GLU A 44 -4.82 -2.59 -20.19
CA GLU A 44 -5.17 -3.98 -20.47
C GLU A 44 -5.23 -4.82 -19.19
N MET A 45 -4.32 -4.57 -18.25
CA MET A 45 -4.31 -5.22 -16.94
C MET A 45 -5.55 -4.88 -16.11
N ILE A 46 -5.90 -3.59 -16.02
CA ILE A 46 -7.12 -3.15 -15.34
C ILE A 46 -8.34 -3.83 -15.95
N LYS A 47 -8.46 -3.82 -17.28
CA LYS A 47 -9.58 -4.44 -18.00
C LYS A 47 -9.64 -5.96 -17.80
N HIS A 48 -8.49 -6.63 -17.75
CA HIS A 48 -8.40 -8.07 -17.49
C HIS A 48 -8.97 -8.41 -16.10
N TYR A 49 -8.59 -7.64 -15.07
CA TYR A 49 -9.00 -7.91 -13.69
C TYR A 49 -10.35 -7.31 -13.27
N GLU A 50 -10.96 -6.43 -14.07
CA GLU A 50 -12.26 -5.80 -13.78
C GLU A 50 -13.37 -6.83 -13.53
N LYS A 51 -13.32 -7.98 -14.22
CA LYS A 51 -14.32 -9.06 -14.11
C LYS A 51 -13.88 -10.20 -13.20
N GLU A 52 -12.61 -10.21 -12.81
CA GLU A 52 -12.05 -11.27 -11.99
C GLU A 52 -12.42 -11.06 -10.52
N LYS A 53 -12.68 -12.17 -9.84
CA LYS A 53 -12.96 -12.12 -8.41
C LYS A 53 -11.64 -12.01 -7.64
N ALA A 54 -11.40 -10.85 -7.05
CA ALA A 54 -10.26 -10.66 -6.17
C ALA A 54 -10.29 -11.61 -4.96
N LEU A 55 -9.12 -12.12 -4.57
CA LEU A 55 -8.90 -12.86 -3.33
C LEU A 55 -9.07 -11.96 -2.11
N PHE A 56 -8.74 -10.68 -2.27
CA PHE A 56 -8.87 -9.63 -1.28
C PHE A 56 -9.05 -8.29 -1.98
N SER A 57 -9.97 -7.45 -1.48
CA SER A 57 -10.14 -6.08 -1.95
C SER A 57 -10.41 -5.14 -0.79
N CYS A 58 -9.84 -3.95 -0.87
CA CYS A 58 -10.05 -2.83 0.05
C CYS A 58 -9.68 -1.51 -0.65
N PHE A 59 -9.60 -0.42 0.11
CA PHE A 59 -9.14 0.88 -0.35
C PHE A 59 -7.73 1.15 0.16
N SER A 60 -6.98 1.96 -0.58
CA SER A 60 -5.67 2.47 -0.18
C SER A 60 -5.69 3.98 -0.02
N LEU A 61 -4.77 4.49 0.80
CA LEU A 61 -4.52 5.92 0.92
C LEU A 61 -3.01 6.19 0.95
N GLU A 62 -2.56 7.07 0.07
CA GLU A 62 -1.23 7.71 0.10
C GLU A 62 -1.39 9.21 0.40
N ASN A 63 -0.31 9.93 0.66
CA ASN A 63 -0.39 11.40 0.64
C ASN A 63 -0.55 11.90 -0.80
N SER A 64 -1.27 13.00 -1.00
CA SER A 64 -1.42 13.62 -2.32
C SER A 64 -0.16 14.40 -2.73
N GLY A 65 0.03 14.50 -4.05
CA GLY A 65 1.09 15.29 -4.67
C GLY A 65 1.88 14.52 -5.71
N GLU A 66 2.94 15.15 -6.21
CA GLU A 66 3.81 14.54 -7.21
C GLU A 66 4.57 13.32 -6.62
N PRO A 67 4.50 12.15 -7.28
CA PRO A 67 5.26 10.98 -6.90
C PRO A 67 6.77 11.22 -6.84
N THR A 68 7.47 10.54 -5.95
CA THR A 68 8.93 10.68 -5.83
C THR A 68 9.58 9.43 -5.25
N ASP A 69 10.87 9.27 -5.54
CA ASP A 69 11.77 8.32 -4.87
C ASP A 69 12.65 8.98 -3.82
N THR A 70 12.49 10.28 -3.61
CA THR A 70 13.29 10.99 -2.61
C THR A 70 12.91 10.49 -1.21
N PRO A 71 13.89 10.08 -0.39
CA PRO A 71 13.62 9.61 0.97
C PRO A 71 13.15 10.75 1.88
N ASN A 72 12.49 10.40 2.98
CA ASN A 72 12.01 11.33 4.01
C ASN A 72 11.01 12.40 3.52
N LEU A 73 10.36 12.16 2.38
CA LEU A 73 9.25 12.98 1.89
C LEU A 73 7.93 12.24 2.07
N ASP A 74 6.96 12.97 2.61
CA ASP A 74 5.58 12.53 2.75
C ASP A 74 4.86 12.74 1.41
N LYS A 75 5.23 11.90 0.43
CA LYS A 75 4.81 11.97 -0.98
C LYS A 75 4.55 10.57 -1.51
N PRO A 76 3.60 10.42 -2.47
CA PRO A 76 3.29 9.13 -3.04
C PRO A 76 4.50 8.52 -3.76
N ILE A 77 4.49 7.20 -3.90
CA ILE A 77 5.57 6.48 -4.59
C ILE A 77 5.41 6.56 -6.11
N ILE A 78 6.47 6.33 -6.88
CA ILE A 78 6.35 6.28 -8.35
C ILE A 78 5.45 5.10 -8.75
N ALA A 79 4.53 5.27 -9.71
CA ALA A 79 3.75 4.18 -10.25
C ALA A 79 4.64 3.23 -11.07
N ARG A 80 4.69 1.96 -10.66
CA ARG A 80 5.49 0.86 -11.26
C ARG A 80 5.29 -0.41 -10.45
N ASP A 81 6.13 -1.39 -10.75
CA ASP A 81 6.22 -2.69 -10.13
C ASP A 81 7.19 -2.66 -8.95
N TYR A 82 6.78 -3.28 -7.85
CA TYR A 82 7.54 -3.43 -6.61
C TYR A 82 7.47 -4.87 -6.12
N ASP A 83 8.53 -5.26 -5.41
CA ASP A 83 8.53 -6.48 -4.60
C ASP A 83 8.05 -6.18 -3.19
N LEU A 84 7.59 -7.23 -2.49
CA LEU A 84 7.23 -7.16 -1.08
C LEU A 84 8.26 -7.90 -0.24
N GLU A 85 8.60 -7.33 0.93
CA GLU A 85 9.43 -7.98 1.93
C GLU A 85 8.87 -7.75 3.34
N TRP A 86 9.07 -8.74 4.23
CA TRP A 86 8.81 -8.55 5.65
C TRP A 86 9.94 -7.76 6.30
N SER A 87 9.59 -6.67 6.97
CA SER A 87 10.51 -5.72 7.60
C SER A 87 10.09 -5.48 9.07
N ASP A 88 10.69 -4.47 9.68
CA ASP A 88 10.41 -4.01 11.04
C ASP A 88 9.97 -2.53 11.05
N THR A 89 9.06 -2.18 11.97
CA THR A 89 8.59 -0.80 12.14
C THR A 89 8.22 -0.43 13.59
N SER A 90 8.11 0.87 13.84
CA SER A 90 7.44 1.47 15.00
C SER A 90 6.07 2.06 14.65
N CYS A 91 5.69 2.07 13.37
CA CYS A 91 4.35 2.47 12.95
C CYS A 91 3.31 1.46 13.47
N THR A 92 2.08 1.93 13.67
CA THR A 92 0.99 1.08 14.14
C THR A 92 0.70 -0.04 13.13
N VAL A 93 0.64 -1.28 13.62
CA VAL A 93 0.19 -2.46 12.86
C VAL A 93 -0.89 -3.21 13.67
N PRO A 94 -1.61 -4.18 13.07
CA PRO A 94 -2.55 -5.03 13.81
C PRO A 94 -1.87 -5.74 14.97
N LYS A 95 -2.63 -5.99 16.05
CA LYS A 95 -2.10 -6.47 17.34
C LYS A 95 -1.26 -7.74 17.21
N GLU A 96 -1.67 -8.63 16.32
CA GLU A 96 -1.03 -9.92 16.03
C GLU A 96 0.38 -9.77 15.46
N TYR A 97 0.69 -8.62 14.86
CA TYR A 97 1.97 -8.30 14.21
C TYR A 97 2.85 -7.37 15.06
N GLN A 98 2.36 -6.92 16.21
CA GLN A 98 3.14 -6.07 17.10
C GLN A 98 4.20 -6.87 17.87
N ASN A 99 5.39 -6.27 18.04
CA ASN A 99 6.45 -6.77 18.92
C ASN A 99 6.93 -8.19 18.52
N LYS A 100 7.01 -8.44 17.21
CA LYS A 100 7.45 -9.72 16.64
C LYS A 100 8.91 -9.72 16.17
N LYS A 101 9.56 -8.55 16.13
CA LYS A 101 10.94 -8.36 15.66
C LYS A 101 11.79 -7.67 16.72
N CYS A 102 13.11 -7.75 16.56
CA CYS A 102 14.11 -7.04 17.37
C CYS A 102 13.86 -7.21 18.88
N ASN A 103 13.85 -8.45 19.38
CA ASN A 103 13.63 -8.77 20.81
C ASN A 103 12.33 -8.16 21.37
N ASN A 104 11.24 -8.27 20.61
CA ASN A 104 9.91 -7.75 20.96
C ASN A 104 9.82 -6.21 21.06
N LEU A 105 10.77 -5.48 20.47
CA LEU A 105 10.77 -4.01 20.46
C LEU A 105 10.17 -3.40 19.19
N ARG A 106 10.02 -4.21 18.13
CA ARG A 106 9.59 -3.74 16.81
C ARG A 106 8.46 -4.59 16.26
N HIS A 107 7.59 -3.95 15.52
CA HIS A 107 6.46 -4.59 14.86
C HIS A 107 6.90 -5.22 13.54
N GLU A 108 6.30 -6.35 13.15
CA GLU A 108 6.48 -6.94 11.82
C GLU A 108 5.54 -6.25 10.83
N VAL A 109 6.05 -5.91 9.65
CA VAL A 109 5.34 -5.09 8.66
C VAL A 109 5.76 -5.50 7.25
N LEU A 110 4.90 -5.27 6.26
CA LEU A 110 5.29 -5.36 4.85
C LEU A 110 5.90 -4.05 4.38
N GLN A 111 6.98 -4.17 3.63
CA GLN A 111 7.71 -3.08 3.01
C GLN A 111 7.75 -3.30 1.48
N LEU A 112 7.63 -2.22 0.71
CA LEU A 112 7.86 -2.23 -0.73
C LEU A 112 9.35 -2.06 -1.03
N VAL A 113 9.84 -2.80 -2.02
CA VAL A 113 11.21 -2.73 -2.53
C VAL A 113 11.15 -2.54 -4.04
N ASP A 114 11.97 -1.65 -4.58
CA ASP A 114 12.13 -1.49 -6.03
C ASP A 114 13.21 -2.49 -6.51
N PRO A 115 12.87 -3.49 -7.34
CA PRO A 115 13.84 -4.46 -7.85
C PRO A 115 14.94 -3.80 -8.71
N ASN A 116 14.67 -2.62 -9.28
CA ASN A 116 15.60 -1.87 -10.12
C ASN A 116 16.40 -0.83 -9.34
N ASN A 117 16.06 -0.56 -8.08
CA ASN A 117 16.76 0.40 -7.23
C ASN A 117 16.89 -0.12 -5.79
N LYS A 118 18.04 -0.72 -5.48
CA LYS A 118 18.32 -1.30 -4.15
C LYS A 118 18.31 -0.27 -3.02
N ASP A 119 18.54 1.00 -3.32
CA ASP A 119 18.52 2.07 -2.31
C ASP A 119 17.10 2.53 -1.97
N PHE A 120 16.10 2.19 -2.79
CA PHE A 120 14.70 2.51 -2.53
C PHE A 120 14.23 1.96 -1.18
N LYS A 121 14.74 0.79 -0.76
CA LYS A 121 14.42 0.20 0.55
C LYS A 121 14.71 1.14 1.72
N ASN A 122 15.64 2.10 1.56
CA ASN A 122 15.97 3.06 2.60
C ASN A 122 14.85 4.08 2.83
N ARG A 123 13.94 4.25 1.86
CA ARG A 123 12.71 5.05 2.06
C ARG A 123 11.76 4.43 3.07
N LYS A 124 11.88 3.12 3.36
CA LYS A 124 10.98 2.38 4.26
C LYS A 124 9.51 2.67 3.91
N ILE A 125 9.11 2.44 2.65
CA ILE A 125 7.71 2.52 2.25
C ILE A 125 7.00 1.28 2.80
N LEU A 126 6.16 1.47 3.82
CA LEU A 126 5.49 0.40 4.53
C LEU A 126 4.01 0.32 4.19
N ILE A 127 3.41 -0.82 4.47
CA ILE A 127 1.94 -0.95 4.55
C ILE A 127 1.58 -1.04 6.03
N HIS A 128 0.90 -0.03 6.58
CA HIS A 128 0.61 0.02 8.01
C HIS A 128 -0.77 0.61 8.31
N VAL A 129 -1.15 0.59 9.59
CA VAL A 129 -2.44 1.08 10.05
C VAL A 129 -2.42 2.60 10.15
N GLY A 130 -3.42 3.23 9.56
CA GLY A 130 -3.64 4.68 9.55
C GLY A 130 -4.90 4.98 8.75
N ASN A 131 -5.48 6.16 8.93
CA ASN A 131 -6.77 6.47 8.28
C ASN A 131 -6.73 7.73 7.41
N SER A 132 -5.86 8.70 7.71
CA SER A 132 -5.80 9.99 7.03
C SER A 132 -4.44 10.24 6.38
N ALA A 133 -4.35 11.24 5.50
CA ALA A 133 -3.09 11.68 4.88
C ALA A 133 -1.99 11.96 5.91
N HIS A 134 -2.37 12.52 7.06
CA HIS A 134 -1.45 12.81 8.18
C HIS A 134 -0.83 11.56 8.82
N ASP A 135 -1.44 10.39 8.61
CA ASP A 135 -0.95 9.13 9.14
C ASP A 135 -0.03 8.40 8.14
N THR A 136 0.03 8.85 6.88
CA THR A 136 0.76 8.15 5.81
C THR A 136 2.27 8.20 6.01
N LEU A 137 2.86 9.37 6.28
CA LEU A 137 4.31 9.52 6.43
C LEU A 137 5.09 9.02 5.19
N GLY A 138 4.50 9.16 4.00
CA GLY A 138 5.00 8.60 2.73
C GLY A 138 4.75 7.10 2.52
N CYS A 139 4.07 6.42 3.45
CA CYS A 139 3.70 5.01 3.34
C CYS A 139 2.32 4.82 2.67
N ILE A 140 1.93 3.56 2.48
CA ILE A 140 0.62 3.16 1.98
C ILE A 140 -0.24 2.71 3.15
N LEU A 141 -1.43 3.29 3.28
CA LEU A 141 -2.45 2.87 4.23
C LEU A 141 -3.49 2.02 3.52
N LEU A 142 -4.10 1.05 4.22
CA LEU A 142 -5.22 0.25 3.71
C LEU A 142 -6.44 0.40 4.60
N GLY A 143 -7.64 0.31 4.05
CA GLY A 143 -8.91 0.45 4.78
C GLY A 143 -10.08 -0.26 4.08
N MET A 144 -11.00 -0.86 4.84
CA MET A 144 -12.14 -1.60 4.27
C MET A 144 -13.27 -0.68 3.79
N GLN A 145 -13.22 0.60 4.17
CA GLN A 145 -14.23 1.61 3.86
C GLN A 145 -13.51 2.95 3.67
N HIS A 146 -14.16 3.91 3.02
CA HIS A 146 -13.68 5.29 2.92
C HIS A 146 -14.86 6.26 2.81
N ASP A 147 -14.56 7.54 2.97
CA ASP A 147 -15.37 8.66 2.51
C ASP A 147 -14.48 9.64 1.73
N GLU A 148 -14.93 10.89 1.57
CA GLU A 148 -14.23 11.96 0.87
C GLU A 148 -13.10 12.60 1.70
N GLU A 149 -12.83 12.12 2.92
CA GLU A 149 -11.83 12.68 3.83
C GLU A 149 -10.77 11.65 4.23
N MET A 150 -11.15 10.39 4.43
CA MET A 150 -10.28 9.36 4.98
C MET A 150 -10.74 7.93 4.68
N ILE A 151 -9.86 6.96 4.97
CA ILE A 151 -10.20 5.54 5.00
C ILE A 151 -10.54 5.08 6.42
N TYR A 152 -11.28 3.97 6.54
CA TYR A 152 -11.70 3.41 7.82
C TYR A 152 -11.41 1.91 7.89
N LYS A 153 -11.52 1.35 9.10
CA LYS A 153 -11.25 -0.07 9.39
C LYS A 153 -9.86 -0.52 8.92
N SER A 154 -8.87 0.36 9.06
CA SER A 154 -7.52 0.10 8.58
C SER A 154 -6.86 -1.12 9.24
N ASN A 155 -7.10 -1.31 10.54
CA ASN A 155 -6.61 -2.49 11.26
C ASN A 155 -7.09 -3.80 10.62
N GLU A 156 -8.38 -3.88 10.26
CA GLU A 156 -8.96 -5.05 9.60
C GLU A 156 -8.34 -5.29 8.22
N ALA A 157 -8.21 -4.24 7.40
CA ALA A 157 -7.67 -4.32 6.05
C ALA A 157 -6.20 -4.78 6.05
N VAL A 158 -5.36 -4.12 6.86
CA VAL A 158 -3.93 -4.46 6.98
C VAL A 158 -3.76 -5.88 7.51
N LYS A 159 -4.56 -6.30 8.51
CA LYS A 159 -4.49 -7.65 9.04
C LYS A 159 -4.84 -8.69 7.98
N LYS A 160 -5.95 -8.51 7.26
CA LYS A 160 -6.39 -9.42 6.21
C LYS A 160 -5.33 -9.56 5.11
N PHE A 161 -4.73 -8.44 4.69
CA PHE A 161 -3.67 -8.48 3.69
C PHE A 161 -2.41 -9.19 4.21
N PHE A 162 -1.97 -8.88 5.43
CA PHE A 162 -0.80 -9.51 6.03
C PHE A 162 -0.99 -11.03 6.21
N ASP A 163 -2.17 -11.45 6.67
CA ASP A 163 -2.52 -12.87 6.82
C ASP A 163 -2.48 -13.58 5.46
N LEU A 164 -3.02 -12.95 4.42
CA LEU A 164 -2.97 -13.47 3.05
C LEU A 164 -1.52 -13.62 2.54
N VAL A 165 -0.69 -12.61 2.77
CA VAL A 165 0.73 -12.65 2.36
C VAL A 165 1.51 -13.71 3.12
N LYS A 166 1.21 -13.94 4.40
CA LYS A 166 1.80 -15.06 5.17
C LYS A 166 1.35 -16.42 4.66
N ASP A 167 0.07 -16.59 4.37
CA ASP A 167 -0.50 -17.84 3.84
C ASP A 167 0.11 -18.20 2.48
N LYS A 168 0.23 -17.20 1.59
CA LYS A 168 0.69 -17.41 0.21
C LYS A 168 2.20 -17.33 0.03
N GLY A 169 2.92 -16.79 1.00
CA GLY A 169 4.36 -16.55 0.92
C GLY A 169 4.69 -15.24 0.20
N VAL A 170 5.47 -14.38 0.85
CA VAL A 170 5.72 -13.00 0.40
C VAL A 170 6.37 -12.90 -0.99
N ASN A 171 7.31 -13.80 -1.30
CA ASN A 171 8.02 -13.83 -2.57
C ASN A 171 7.15 -14.23 -3.77
N ASN A 172 5.88 -14.61 -3.53
CA ASN A 172 4.94 -14.96 -4.58
C ASN A 172 4.09 -13.78 -5.03
N PHE A 173 4.32 -12.57 -4.53
CA PHE A 173 3.56 -11.36 -4.87
C PHE A 173 4.37 -10.41 -5.75
N LEU A 174 3.73 -9.94 -6.81
CA LEU A 174 4.08 -8.71 -7.52
C LEU A 174 3.19 -7.58 -6.99
N PHE A 175 3.76 -6.47 -6.55
CA PHE A 175 2.99 -5.29 -6.15
C PHE A 175 3.01 -4.25 -7.26
N LYS A 176 1.87 -4.01 -7.90
CA LYS A 176 1.73 -3.07 -9.01
C LYS A 176 1.03 -1.81 -8.56
N VAL A 177 1.62 -0.65 -8.84
CA VAL A 177 0.98 0.65 -8.70
C VAL A 177 0.67 1.21 -10.07
N ILE A 178 -0.58 1.60 -10.30
CA ILE A 178 -1.04 2.27 -11.52
C ILE A 178 -1.59 3.65 -11.14
N ASP A 179 -1.18 4.67 -11.89
CA ASP A 179 -1.67 6.03 -11.72
C ASP A 179 -3.10 6.20 -12.27
N LYS A 180 -3.77 7.25 -11.80
CA LYS A 180 -5.07 7.66 -12.34
C LYS A 180 -4.93 8.00 -13.83
N ALA A 181 -5.85 7.49 -14.64
CA ALA A 181 -5.99 7.87 -16.05
C ALA A 181 -6.37 9.35 -16.21
#